data_AF-A0A9E4DYF4-F1
#
_entry.id   AF-A0A9E4DYF4-F1
#
_cell.length_a   1.000
_cell.length_b   1.000
_cell.length_c   1.000
_cell.angle_alpha   90.00
_cell.angle_beta   90.00
_cell.angle_gamma   90.00
#
_symmetry.space_group_name_H-M   'P 1'
#
loop_
_entity.id
_entity.type
_entity.pdbx_description
1 polymer ?
#
loop_
_entity_poly.entity_id
_entity_poly.type
_entity_poly.pdbx_seq_one_letter_code
_entity_poly.pdbx_strand_id
1 'polypeptide(L)'
;MPSEAPLIANPAKNILKNGGPVFGFNVFESLRPSVVKIAAQTGYNMLLVENEHILHNDETLTNFLVMARDNRLSPAVTVLVPSRPIVSRVLDAGA
;
A
#
# COMPACT_ATOMS: atom_id res chain seq x y z
N MET A 1 -2.05 -27.13 16.01
CA MET A 1 -3.10 -26.09 15.93
C MET A 1 -2.81 -25.25 14.71
N PRO A 2 -3.78 -24.98 13.81
CA PRO A 2 -3.52 -24.02 12.75
C PRO A 2 -3.25 -22.68 13.44
N SER A 3 -2.08 -22.10 13.21
CA SER A 3 -1.78 -20.75 13.70
C SER A 3 -2.89 -19.83 13.20
N GLU A 4 -3.57 -19.11 14.07
CA GLU A 4 -4.51 -18.06 13.65
C GLU A 4 -3.78 -17.15 12.67
N ALA A 5 -4.18 -17.19 11.40
CA ALA A 5 -3.63 -16.29 10.41
C ALA A 5 -3.95 -14.86 10.88
N PRO A 6 -2.99 -13.93 10.79
CA PRO A 6 -3.23 -12.57 11.24
C PRO A 6 -4.42 -11.97 10.48
N LEU A 7 -5.32 -11.30 11.22
CA LEU A 7 -6.51 -10.63 10.66
C LEU A 7 -6.13 -9.68 9.50
N ILE A 8 -4.93 -9.10 9.55
CA ILE A 8 -4.35 -8.28 8.50
C ILE A 8 -2.96 -8.83 8.17
N ALA A 9 -2.77 -9.26 6.93
CA ALA A 9 -1.48 -9.68 6.40
C ALA A 9 -0.78 -8.51 5.70
N ASN A 10 0.53 -8.35 5.94
CA ASN A 10 1.40 -7.44 5.19
C ASN A 10 2.51 -8.27 4.51
N PRO A 11 2.33 -8.65 3.23
CA PRO A 11 3.29 -9.48 2.50
C PRO A 11 4.70 -8.89 2.48
N ALA A 12 4.85 -7.59 2.21
CA ALA A 12 6.16 -6.94 2.16
C ALA A 12 6.88 -7.02 3.50
N LYS A 13 6.19 -6.77 4.61
CA LYS A 13 6.77 -6.89 5.95
C LYS A 13 7.25 -8.31 6.26
N ASN A 14 6.49 -9.34 5.85
CA ASN A 14 6.89 -10.73 6.05
C ASN A 14 8.10 -11.10 5.20
N ILE A 15 8.14 -10.68 3.94
CA ILE A 15 9.26 -10.90 3.04
C ILE A 15 10.53 -10.24 3.60
N LEU A 16 10.45 -8.97 4.01
CA LEU A 16 11.58 -8.23 4.58
C LEU A 16 12.10 -8.89 5.87
N LYS A 17 11.20 -9.33 6.77
CA LYS A 17 11.59 -10.05 8.00
C LYS A 17 12.34 -11.35 7.73
N ASN A 18 12.03 -12.01 6.61
CA ASN A 18 12.67 -13.25 6.21
C ASN A 18 13.93 -13.02 5.35
N GLY A 19 14.37 -11.76 5.16
CA GLY A 19 15.52 -11.39 4.35
C GLY A 19 15.29 -11.52 2.84
N GLY A 20 14.03 -11.64 2.40
CA GLY A 20 13.69 -11.74 0.98
C GLY A 20 13.60 -10.37 0.29
N PRO A 21 13.68 -10.33 -1.06
CA PRO A 21 13.57 -9.11 -1.82
C PRO A 21 12.11 -8.63 -1.96
N VAL A 22 11.89 -7.33 -1.79
CA VAL A 22 10.62 -6.64 -2.08
C VAL A 22 10.79 -5.83 -3.36
N PHE A 23 9.82 -5.93 -4.27
CA PHE A 23 9.79 -5.18 -5.51
C PHE A 23 8.67 -4.13 -5.40
N GLY A 24 9.07 -2.86 -5.36
CA GLY A 24 8.18 -1.72 -5.23
C GLY A 24 7.83 -1.08 -6.57
N PHE A 25 6.56 -0.76 -6.77
CA PHE A 25 6.07 -0.01 -7.93
C PHE A 25 5.67 1.40 -7.48
N ASN A 26 6.31 2.43 -8.02
CA ASN A 26 5.99 3.82 -7.69
C ASN A 26 4.70 4.27 -8.38
N VAL A 27 3.79 4.87 -7.61
CA VAL A 27 2.52 5.42 -8.08
C VAL A 27 2.47 6.89 -7.69
N PHE A 28 2.54 7.78 -8.68
CA PHE A 28 2.46 9.23 -8.47
C PHE A 28 1.02 9.72 -8.53
N GLU A 29 0.46 9.92 -9.74
CA GLU A 29 -0.87 10.50 -9.94
C GLU A 29 -1.98 9.48 -10.29
N SER A 30 -1.60 8.32 -10.83
CA SER A 30 -2.57 7.39 -11.43
C SER A 30 -3.14 6.41 -10.40
N LEU A 31 -4.08 6.88 -9.59
CA LEU A 31 -4.83 6.05 -8.63
C LEU A 31 -5.94 5.24 -9.31
N ARG A 32 -5.59 4.48 -10.35
CA ARG A 32 -6.55 3.70 -11.16
C ARG A 32 -6.51 2.22 -10.77
N PRO A 33 -7.65 1.51 -10.78
CA PRO A 33 -7.67 0.06 -10.56
C PRO A 33 -6.73 -0.71 -11.51
N SER A 34 -6.55 -0.25 -12.74
CA SER A 34 -5.63 -0.87 -13.70
C SER A 34 -4.18 -0.86 -13.25
N VAL A 35 -3.72 0.18 -12.53
CA VAL A 35 -2.35 0.25 -12.01
C VAL A 35 -2.10 -0.84 -10.97
N VAL A 36 -3.08 -1.05 -10.07
CA VAL A 36 -3.04 -2.15 -9.09
C VAL A 36 -2.93 -3.50 -9.81
N LYS A 37 -3.74 -3.72 -10.84
CA LYS A 37 -3.72 -4.99 -11.60
C LYS A 37 -2.40 -5.20 -12.32
N ILE A 38 -1.87 -4.17 -12.99
CA ILE A 38 -0.58 -4.23 -13.68
C ILE A 38 0.54 -4.58 -12.68
N ALA A 39 0.64 -3.86 -11.56
CA ALA A 39 1.67 -4.11 -10.56
C ALA A 39 1.59 -5.55 -10.00
N ALA A 40 0.40 -6.02 -9.64
CA ALA A 40 0.21 -7.39 -9.15
C ALA A 40 0.56 -8.46 -10.21
N GLN A 41 0.13 -8.28 -11.46
CA GLN A 41 0.36 -9.24 -12.55
C GLN A 41 1.83 -9.28 -13.00
N THR A 42 2.55 -8.18 -12.84
CA THR A 42 3.99 -8.09 -13.19
C THR A 42 4.90 -8.58 -12.07
N GLY A 43 4.35 -9.01 -10.92
CA GLY A 43 5.10 -9.64 -9.83
C GLY A 43 5.61 -8.66 -8.76
N TYR A 44 5.18 -7.40 -8.79
CA TYR A 44 5.43 -6.49 -7.67
C TYR A 44 4.63 -6.92 -6.45
N ASN A 45 5.14 -6.61 -5.26
CA ASN A 45 4.53 -6.98 -3.98
C ASN A 45 4.33 -5.77 -3.04
N MET A 46 4.71 -4.58 -3.51
CA MET A 46 4.58 -3.32 -2.80
C MET A 46 4.23 -2.18 -3.77
N LEU A 47 3.32 -1.30 -3.36
CA LEU A 47 3.06 -0.02 -4.03
C LEU A 47 3.65 1.11 -3.20
N LEU A 48 4.44 1.97 -3.82
CA LEU A 48 4.98 3.19 -3.21
C LEU A 48 4.11 4.34 -3.71
N VAL A 49 3.11 4.71 -2.92
CA VAL A 49 2.10 5.72 -3.28
C VAL A 49 2.59 7.08 -2.82
N GLU A 50 2.84 7.96 -3.78
CA GLU A 50 3.31 9.31 -3.50
C GLU A 50 2.12 10.22 -3.17
N ASN A 51 2.13 10.75 -1.96
CA ASN A 51 1.08 11.59 -1.40
C ASN A 51 1.66 12.81 -0.64
N GLU A 52 2.96 13.08 -0.76
CA GLU A 52 3.59 14.29 -0.22
C GLU A 52 3.44 15.49 -1.17
N HIS A 53 3.68 15.29 -2.47
CA HIS A 53 3.70 16.35 -3.49
C HIS A 53 2.51 16.31 -4.46
N ILE A 54 1.77 15.21 -4.49
CA ILE A 54 0.65 15.01 -5.41
C ILE A 54 -0.67 15.28 -4.69
N LEU A 55 -1.53 16.07 -5.32
CA LEU A 55 -2.89 16.33 -4.85
C LEU A 55 -3.78 15.14 -5.17
N HIS A 56 -4.05 14.32 -4.15
CA HIS A 56 -5.03 13.25 -4.24
C HIS A 56 -6.36 13.68 -3.63
N ASN A 57 -7.45 13.20 -4.22
CA ASN A 57 -8.72 13.17 -3.52
C ASN A 57 -8.69 12.02 -2.49
N ASP A 58 -9.11 12.31 -1.25
CA ASP A 58 -9.01 11.38 -0.13
C ASP A 58 -9.83 10.09 -0.32
N GLU A 59 -11.00 10.18 -0.94
CA GLU A 59 -11.83 9.01 -1.26
C GLU A 59 -11.14 8.14 -2.31
N THR A 60 -10.59 8.77 -3.35
CA THR A 60 -9.84 8.05 -4.39
C THR A 60 -8.60 7.36 -3.80
N LEU A 61 -7.85 8.03 -2.93
CA LEU A 61 -6.71 7.44 -2.24
C LEU A 61 -7.13 6.25 -1.38
N THR A 62 -8.16 6.41 -0.55
CA THR A 62 -8.68 5.34 0.32
C THR A 62 -9.09 4.13 -0.50
N ASN A 63 -9.88 4.33 -1.55
CA ASN A 63 -10.32 3.26 -2.45
C ASN A 63 -9.11 2.56 -3.11
N PHE A 64 -8.10 3.32 -3.51
CA PHE A 64 -6.88 2.76 -4.11
C PHE A 64 -6.09 1.88 -3.15
N LEU A 65 -5.92 2.30 -1.89
CA LEU A 65 -5.22 1.54 -0.85
C LEU A 65 -5.94 0.22 -0.51
N VAL A 66 -7.28 0.27 -0.39
CA VAL A 66 -8.10 -0.93 -0.19
C VAL A 66 -7.94 -1.90 -1.37
N MET A 67 -8.05 -1.40 -2.61
CA MET A 67 -7.84 -2.23 -3.80
C MET A 67 -6.44 -2.84 -3.86
N ALA A 68 -5.40 -2.12 -3.46
CA ALA A 68 -4.04 -2.66 -3.40
C ALA A 68 -3.97 -3.89 -2.49
N ARG A 69 -4.57 -3.79 -1.30
CA ARG A 69 -4.62 -4.88 -0.32
C ARG A 69 -5.39 -6.10 -0.81
N ASP A 70 -6.54 -5.88 -1.46
CA ASP A 70 -7.34 -6.95 -2.07
C ASP A 70 -6.57 -7.72 -3.16
N ASN A 71 -5.54 -7.08 -3.74
CA ASN A 71 -4.66 -7.67 -4.75
C ASN A 71 -3.31 -8.12 -4.16
N ARG A 72 -3.20 -8.25 -2.83
CA ARG A 72 -2.01 -8.70 -2.10
C ARG A 72 -0.77 -7.81 -2.31
N LEU A 73 -0.98 -6.54 -2.69
CA LEU A 73 0.07 -5.53 -2.72
C LEU A 73 0.11 -4.83 -1.36
N SER A 74 1.32 -4.58 -0.86
CA SER A 74 1.51 -3.82 0.37
C SER A 74 1.62 -2.33 0.02
N PRO A 75 0.64 -1.48 0.29
CA PRO A 75 0.81 -0.04 0.09
C PRO A 75 1.81 0.53 1.10
N ALA A 76 2.66 1.44 0.66
CA ALA A 76 3.40 2.35 1.52
C ALA A 76 3.20 3.75 0.97
N VAL A 77 2.79 4.66 1.84
CA VAL A 77 2.29 5.98 1.45
C VAL A 77 3.19 7.03 2.08
N THR A 78 3.69 7.96 1.28
CA THR A 78 4.38 9.14 1.80
C THR A 78 3.37 10.11 2.42
N VAL A 79 3.80 10.84 3.44
CA VAL A 79 2.95 11.80 4.14
C VAL A 79 3.63 13.16 4.15
N LEU A 80 2.85 14.24 3.99
CA LEU A 80 3.38 15.61 3.97
C LEU A 80 4.24 15.91 5.21
N VAL A 81 3.77 15.50 6.38
CA VAL A 81 4.46 15.69 7.65
C VAL A 81 4.17 14.47 8.53
N PRO A 82 5.16 13.91 9.25
CA PRO A 82 4.97 12.77 10.14
C PRO A 82 4.27 13.17 11.46
N SER A 83 3.08 13.76 11.36
CA SER A 83 2.24 14.10 12.49
C SER A 83 1.21 13.00 12.76
N ARG A 84 0.85 12.81 14.04
CA ARG A 84 -0.12 11.79 14.44
C ARG A 84 -1.44 11.86 13.64
N PRO A 85 -2.09 13.03 13.46
CA PRO A 85 -3.34 13.09 12.71
C PRO A 85 -3.21 12.62 11.26
N ILE A 86 -2.11 13.00 10.58
CA ILE A 86 -1.87 12.64 9.19
C ILE A 86 -1.58 11.14 9.08
N VAL A 87 -0.66 10.64 9.91
CA VAL A 87 -0.28 9.22 9.90
C VAL A 87 -1.48 8.34 10.26
N SER A 88 -2.23 8.66 11.31
CA SER A 88 -3.42 7.89 11.70
C SER A 88 -4.45 7.82 10.59
N ARG A 89 -4.70 8.93 9.90
CA ARG A 89 -5.65 8.97 8.79
C ARG A 89 -5.26 8.05 7.63
N VAL A 90 -3.98 8.01 7.29
CA VAL A 90 -3.47 7.16 6.20
C VAL A 90 -3.46 5.68 6.61
N LEU A 91 -3.18 5.38 7.90
CA LEU A 91 -3.31 4.02 8.45
C LEU A 91 -4.77 3.54 8.42
N ASP A 92 -5.72 4.39 8.82
CA ASP A 92 -7.16 4.06 8.79
C ASP A 92 -7.67 3.87 7.36
N ALA A 93 -7.07 4.55 6.37
CA ALA A 93 -7.35 4.39 4.95
C ALA A 93 -6.78 3.09 4.34
N GLY A 94 -5.94 2.35 5.08
CA GLY A 94 -5.45 1.04 4.68
C GLY A 94 -4.02 1.01 4.13
N ALA A 95 -3.17 1.98 4.46
CA ALA A 95 -1.72 1.85 4.26
C ALA A 95 -1.10 0.67 5.04
#